data_AF-A0A429DZK1-F1
#
_entry.id   AF-A0A429DZK1-F1
#
_cell.length_a   1.000
_cell.length_b   1.000
_cell.length_c   1.000
_cell.angle_alpha   90.00
_cell.angle_beta   90.00
_cell.angle_gamma   90.00
#
_symmetry.space_group_name_H-M   'P 1'
#
loop_
_entity.id
_entity.type
_entity.pdbx_description
1 polymer ?
#
loop_
_entity_poly.entity_id
_entity_poly.type
_entity_poly.pdbx_seq_one_letter_code
_entity_poly.pdbx_strand_id
1 'polypeptide(L)' 'MQWHAQFAWLGDGVAADVLVTAEGERIPRVERGAPAPPGAARLPG' A
#
# COMPACT_ATOMS: atom_id res chain seq x y z
N MET A 1 -4.56 9.44 4.00
CA MET A 1 -3.21 9.41 3.40
C MET A 1 -3.06 8.11 2.63
N GLN A 2 -2.32 8.09 1.53
CA GLN A 2 -2.11 6.89 0.73
C GLN A 2 -0.64 6.66 0.50
N TRP A 3 -0.25 5.39 0.50
CA TRP A 3 1.08 4.96 0.13
C TRP A 3 1.03 3.82 -0.87
N HIS A 4 1.98 3.82 -1.79
CA HIS A 4 2.17 2.71 -2.72
C HIS A 4 3.54 2.07 -2.51
N ALA A 5 3.55 0.76 -2.33
CA ALA A 5 4.75 -0.06 -2.21
C ALA A 5 4.85 -1.01 -3.41
N GLN A 6 6.05 -1.16 -3.98
CA GLN A 6 6.24 -2.12 -5.08
C GLN A 6 6.09 -3.56 -4.57
N PHE A 7 6.55 -3.83 -3.34
CA PHE A 7 6.36 -5.10 -2.66
C PHE A 7 5.98 -4.87 -1.20
N ALA A 8 5.16 -5.76 -0.62
CA ALA A 8 4.89 -5.78 0.81
C ALA A 8 4.64 -7.20 1.32
N TRP A 9 5.10 -7.50 2.53
CA TRP A 9 4.72 -8.73 3.23
C TRP A 9 3.37 -8.55 3.93
N LEU A 10 2.37 -9.37 3.57
CA LEU A 10 0.98 -9.24 4.06
C LEU A 10 0.54 -10.38 4.99
N GLY A 11 1.51 -11.07 5.61
CA GLY A 11 1.28 -12.15 6.57
C GLY A 11 1.22 -13.55 5.95
N ASP A 12 0.66 -13.66 4.75
CA ASP A 12 0.57 -14.89 3.95
C ASP A 12 1.62 -14.98 2.83
N GLY A 13 2.37 -13.91 2.60
CA GLY A 13 3.45 -13.86 1.62
C GLY A 13 3.79 -12.44 1.16
N VAL A 14 4.63 -12.37 0.14
CA VAL A 14 4.96 -11.11 -0.55
C VAL A 14 3.90 -10.84 -1.62
N ALA A 15 3.30 -9.65 -1.56
CA ALA A 15 2.42 -9.11 -2.61
C ALA A 15 3.15 -8.00 -3.37
N ALA A 16 2.83 -7.88 -4.66
CA ALA A 16 3.30 -6.78 -5.51
C ALA A 16 2.24 -5.68 -5.63
N ASP A 17 2.69 -4.46 -5.92
CA ASP A 17 1.87 -3.28 -6.20
C ASP A 17 0.81 -3.06 -5.12
N VAL A 18 1.26 -2.71 -3.92
CA VAL A 18 0.41 -2.64 -2.74
C VAL A 18 0.02 -1.21 -2.45
N LEU A 19 -1.28 -0.94 -2.42
CA LEU A 19 -1.83 0.35 -2.00
C LEU A 19 -2.31 0.25 -0.55
N VAL A 20 -1.77 1.14 0.29
CA VAL A 20 -2.14 1.30 1.69
C VAL A 20 -2.90 2.61 1.82
N THR A 21 -4.11 2.56 2.38
CA THR A 21 -4.90 3.76 2.67
C THR A 21 -5.05 3.91 4.18
N ALA A 22 -4.71 5.09 4.70
CA ALA A 22 -4.95 5.50 6.08
C ALA A 22 -5.98 6.62 6.19
N GLU A 23 -6.76 6.53 7.25
CA GLU A 23 -7.71 7.53 7.75
C GLU A 23 -7.31 7.90 9.18
N GLY A 24 -6.75 9.10 9.36
CA GLY A 24 -6.11 9.48 10.63
C GLY A 24 -4.95 8.52 10.97
N GLU A 25 -5.02 7.91 12.16
CA GLU A 25 -4.02 6.95 12.67
C GLU A 25 -4.36 5.49 12.35
N ARG A 26 -5.42 5.24 11.56
CA ARG A 26 -5.89 3.89 11.22
C ARG A 26 -5.56 3.58 9.76
N ILE A 27 -5.25 2.31 9.49
CA ILE A 27 -5.11 1.77 8.13
C ILE A 27 -6.32 0.86 7.86
N PRO A 28 -7.45 1.40 7.38
CA PRO A 28 -8.64 0.59 7.12
C PRO A 28 -8.54 -0.29 5.87
N ARG A 29 -7.60 -0.02 4.96
CA ARG A 29 -7.53 -0.71 3.67
C ARG A 29 -6.10 -0.94 3.20
N VAL A 30 -5.85 -2.19 2.80
CA VAL A 30 -4.63 -2.64 2.11
C VAL A 30 -5.06 -3.43 0.90
N GLU A 31 -4.62 -3.03 -0.29
CA GLU A 31 -4.97 -3.66 -1.57
C GLU A 31 -3.74 -4.18 -2.29
N ARG A 32 -3.83 -5.40 -2.84
CA ARG A 32 -2.79 -6.07 -3.63
C ARG A 32 -3.01 -5.82 -5.12
N GLY A 33 -1.95 -5.70 -5.91
CA GLY A 33 -2.05 -5.52 -7.37
C GLY A 33 -2.69 -4.20 -7.79
N ALA A 34 -2.70 -3.20 -6.89
CA ALA A 34 -3.31 -1.91 -7.14
C ALA A 34 -2.29 -0.97 -7.81
N PRO A 35 -2.68 -0.26 -8.89
CA PRO A 35 -1.82 0.76 -9.47
C PRO A 35 -1.59 1.88 -8.46
N ALA A 36 -0.43 2.55 -8.56
CA ALA A 36 -0.14 3.72 -7.73
C ALA A 36 -1.06 4.90 -8.14
N PRO A 37 -1.96 5.37 -7.26
CA PRO A 37 -2.79 6.53 -7.59
C PRO A 37 -1.96 7.82 -7.56
N PRO A 38 -2.36 8.86 -8.33
CA PRO A 38 -1.69 10.16 -8.30
C PRO A 38 -1.64 10.72 -6.88
N GLY A 39 -0.44 11.06 -6.40
CA GLY A 39 -0.23 11.65 -5.08
C GLY A 39 -0.08 10.64 -3.93
N ALA A 40 -0.16 9.33 -4.18
CA ALA A 40 0.26 8.35 -3.17
C ALA A 40 1.77 8.49 -2.90
N ALA A 41 2.14 8.51 -1.63
CA ALA A 41 3.53 8.53 -1.24
C ALA A 41 4.16 7.17 -1.54
N ARG A 42 5.30 7.17 -2.25
CA ARG A 42 6.03 5.92 -2.49
C ARG A 42 6.66 5.44 -1.19
N LEU A 43 6.40 4.20 -0.82
CA LEU A 43 7.16 3.48 0.20
C LEU A 43 8.28 2.73 -0.52
N PRO A 44 9.55 3.16 -0.36
CA PRO A 44 10.67 2.45 -0.95
C PRO A 44 10.95 1.14 -0.19
N GLY A 45 11.22 0.08 -0.95
CA GLY A 45 11.45 -1.27 -0.43
C GLY A 45 10.40 -2.24 -0.93
#